data_AF-A0A7G9YWR5-F1
#
_entry.id   AF-A0A7G9YWR5-F1
#
_cell.length_a   1.000
_cell.length_b   1.000
_cell.length_c   1.000
_cell.angle_alpha   90.00
_cell.angle_beta   90.00
_cell.angle_gamma   90.00
#
_symmetry.space_group_name_H-M   'P 1'
#
loop_
_entity.id
_entity.type
_entity.pdbx_description
1 polymer ?
#
loop_
_entity_poly.entity_id
_entity_poly.type
_entity_poly.pdbx_seq_one_letter_code
_entity_poly.pdbx_strand_id
1 'polypeptide(L)'
;MPNKINVRITKHAVERLLERRPRWYQKISGEIVANTIVNVIRSGRCLERKERSGDDEEISQRFSTKKYTVCCTKENDTLIVTTMMNTKEMTEEYRKTLKFFSEESPHKEAMIIVSNPVKQIESWMKEWVQKGKGMEKQVVPGP
;
A
#
# COMPACT_ATOMS: atom_id res chain seq x y z
N MET A 1 7.90 25.59 -5.27
CA MET A 1 7.63 24.89 -4.00
C MET A 1 7.63 23.40 -4.31
N PRO A 2 8.30 22.52 -3.54
CA PRO A 2 8.19 21.09 -3.79
C PRO A 2 6.72 20.69 -3.68
N ASN A 3 6.23 19.95 -4.66
CA ASN A 3 4.85 19.46 -4.68
C ASN A 3 4.61 18.66 -3.38
N LYS A 4 3.61 19.04 -2.59
CA LYS A 4 3.30 18.40 -1.31
C LYS A 4 2.13 17.45 -1.53
N ILE A 5 2.26 16.21 -1.06
CA ILE A 5 1.19 15.21 -1.16
C ILE A 5 0.98 14.54 0.19
N ASN A 6 -0.28 14.40 0.60
CA ASN A 6 -0.66 13.65 1.78
C ASN A 6 -0.86 12.18 1.41
N VAL A 7 -0.48 11.26 2.29
CA VAL A 7 -0.69 9.82 2.12
C VAL A 7 -1.49 9.30 3.31
N ARG A 8 -2.68 8.76 3.01
CA ARG A 8 -3.54 8.09 3.99
C ARG A 8 -3.52 6.60 3.73
N ILE A 9 -2.98 5.84 4.67
CA ILE A 9 -2.88 4.39 4.64
C ILE A 9 -4.13 3.77 5.25
N THR A 10 -4.73 2.82 4.55
CA THR A 10 -5.84 2.03 5.08
C THR A 10 -5.34 0.85 5.91
N LYS A 11 -6.15 0.41 6.88
CA LYS A 11 -5.89 -0.83 7.64
C LYS A 11 -5.67 -2.03 6.71
N HIS A 12 -6.49 -2.14 5.67
CA HIS A 12 -6.39 -3.23 4.69
C HIS A 12 -5.02 -3.28 4.03
N ALA A 13 -4.48 -2.14 3.59
CA ALA A 13 -3.13 -2.09 3.00
C ALA A 13 -2.04 -2.59 3.97
N VAL A 14 -2.15 -2.24 5.27
CA VAL A 14 -1.23 -2.73 6.30
C VAL A 14 -1.34 -4.24 6.47
N GLU A 15 -2.56 -4.78 6.62
CA GLU A 15 -2.80 -6.22 6.75
C GLU A 15 -2.21 -6.99 5.54
N ARG A 16 -2.41 -6.49 4.32
CA ARG A 16 -1.86 -7.08 3.09
C ARG A 16 -0.33 -7.08 3.04
N LEU A 17 0.33 -6.07 3.61
CA LEU A 17 1.79 -6.05 3.72
C LEU A 17 2.28 -7.09 4.74
N LEU A 18 1.58 -7.24 5.87
CA LEU A 18 1.92 -8.18 6.93
C LEU A 18 1.71 -9.64 6.52
N GLU A 19 0.64 -9.96 5.79
CA GLU A 19 0.40 -11.31 5.24
C GLU A 19 1.58 -11.80 4.39
N ARG A 20 2.26 -10.90 3.70
CA ARG A 20 3.43 -11.20 2.87
C ARG A 20 4.71 -11.34 3.68
N ARG A 21 4.73 -10.84 4.92
CA ARG A 21 5.84 -10.93 5.87
C ARG A 21 5.34 -11.15 7.30
N PRO A 22 4.73 -12.30 7.63
CA PRO A 22 4.08 -12.52 8.93
C PRO A 22 5.01 -12.32 10.12
N ARG A 23 6.29 -12.73 9.96
CA ARG A 23 7.32 -12.60 10.99
C ARG A 23 7.89 -11.19 11.14
N TRP A 24 7.59 -10.27 10.22
CA TRP A 24 8.10 -8.89 10.28
C TRP A 24 7.40 -8.05 11.33
N TYR A 25 6.11 -8.28 11.57
CA TYR A 25 5.35 -7.54 12.58
C TYR A 25 6.06 -7.45 13.93
N GLN A 26 6.70 -8.55 14.37
CA GLN A 26 7.36 -8.62 15.67
C GLN A 26 8.65 -7.77 15.75
N LYS A 27 9.14 -7.30 14.60
CA LYS A 27 10.47 -6.68 14.45
C LYS A 27 10.43 -5.28 13.87
N ILE A 28 9.27 -4.76 13.46
CA ILE A 28 9.17 -3.46 12.77
C ILE A 28 8.12 -2.57 13.43
N SER A 29 8.34 -1.26 13.37
CA SER A 29 7.41 -0.22 13.86
C SER A 29 6.41 0.21 12.79
N GLY A 30 5.36 0.94 13.20
CA GLY A 30 4.43 1.57 12.26
C GLY A 30 5.11 2.57 11.32
N GLU A 31 6.20 3.20 11.76
CA GLU A 31 7.03 4.08 10.94
C GLU A 31 7.72 3.34 9.80
N ILE A 32 8.24 2.12 10.04
CA ILE A 32 8.84 1.30 8.98
C ILE A 32 7.80 0.92 7.92
N VAL A 33 6.56 0.62 8.33
CA VAL A 33 5.45 0.35 7.40
C VAL A 33 5.15 1.59 6.55
N ALA A 34 4.98 2.75 7.19
CA ALA A 34 4.76 4.03 6.51
C ALA A 34 5.89 4.34 5.51
N ASN A 35 7.15 4.23 5.95
CA ASN A 35 8.33 4.48 5.12
C ASN A 35 8.43 3.49 3.95
N THR A 36 8.04 2.22 4.14
CA THR A 36 8.00 1.24 3.05
C THR A 36 7.02 1.68 1.96
N ILE A 37 5.82 2.11 2.34
CA ILE A 37 4.80 2.60 1.41
C ILE A 37 5.27 3.87 0.70
N VAL A 38 5.79 4.84 1.44
CA VAL A 38 6.34 6.09 0.89
C VAL A 38 7.47 5.82 -0.10
N ASN A 39 8.38 4.89 0.22
CA ASN A 39 9.47 4.52 -0.69
C ASN A 39 8.97 3.89 -1.99
N VAL A 40 7.92 3.06 -1.93
CA VAL A 40 7.30 2.51 -3.15
C VAL A 40 6.62 3.61 -3.95
N ILE A 41 5.90 4.54 -3.32
CA ILE A 41 5.28 5.69 -4.00
C ILE A 41 6.35 6.55 -4.68
N ARG A 42 7.48 6.82 -4.00
CA ARG A 42 8.56 7.68 -4.51
C ARG A 42 9.35 7.05 -5.65
N SER A 43 9.74 5.79 -5.51
CA SER A 43 10.67 5.10 -6.43
C SER A 43 9.99 4.21 -7.46
N GLY A 44 8.71 3.90 -7.26
CA GLY A 44 7.94 3.04 -8.14
C GLY A 44 7.62 3.70 -9.48
N ARG A 45 7.46 2.87 -10.50
CA ARG A 45 6.83 3.28 -11.76
C ARG A 45 5.34 3.48 -11.54
N CYS A 46 4.79 4.58 -12.04
CA CYS A 46 3.40 4.95 -11.85
C CYS A 46 2.55 4.55 -13.07
N LEU A 47 1.42 3.92 -12.81
CA LEU A 47 0.31 3.78 -13.75
C LEU A 47 -0.89 4.53 -13.20
N GLU A 48 -1.33 5.57 -13.90
CA GLU A 48 -2.55 6.30 -13.60
C GLU A 48 -3.70 5.80 -14.49
N ARG A 49 -4.88 5.63 -13.90
CA ARG A 49 -6.13 5.38 -14.60
C ARG A 49 -7.18 6.34 -14.08
N LYS A 50 -7.93 6.91 -15.00
CA LYS A 50 -9.05 7.80 -14.72
C LYS A 50 -10.32 7.04 -15.04
N GLU A 51 -11.11 6.76 -14.02
CA GLU A 51 -12.43 6.14 -14.18
C GLU A 51 -13.47 7.24 -13.92
N ARG A 52 -14.38 7.43 -14.88
CA ARG A 52 -15.52 8.33 -14.73
C ARG A 52 -16.73 7.50 -14.32
N SER A 53 -17.35 7.86 -13.21
CA SER A 53 -18.61 7.27 -12.75
C SER A 53 -19.61 8.40 -12.52
N GLY A 54 -20.45 8.68 -13.53
CA GLY A 54 -21.33 9.85 -13.51
C GLY A 54 -20.53 11.16 -13.58
N ASP A 55 -20.79 12.07 -12.63
CA ASP A 55 -20.12 13.36 -12.52
C ASP A 55 -18.80 13.30 -11.72
N ASP A 56 -18.50 12.17 -11.07
CA ASP A 56 -17.28 11.97 -10.27
C ASP A 56 -16.16 11.34 -11.11
N GLU A 57 -14.98 11.95 -11.09
CA GLU A 57 -13.73 11.41 -11.66
C GLU A 57 -12.90 10.77 -10.53
N GLU A 58 -12.81 9.44 -10.51
CA GLU A 58 -11.89 8.72 -9.64
C GLU A 58 -10.55 8.53 -10.35
N ILE A 59 -9.47 9.00 -9.74
CA ILE A 59 -8.12 8.80 -10.25
C ILE A 59 -7.45 7.68 -9.45
N SER A 60 -7.29 6.51 -10.07
CA SER A 60 -6.52 5.40 -9.51
C SER A 60 -5.06 5.52 -9.91
N GLN A 61 -4.15 5.46 -8.95
CA GLN A 61 -2.71 5.44 -9.19
C GLN A 61 -2.08 4.18 -8.60
N ARG A 62 -1.27 3.48 -9.39
CA ARG A 62 -0.54 2.28 -8.96
C ARG A 62 0.96 2.50 -9.08
N PHE A 63 1.66 2.43 -7.96
CA PHE A 63 3.11 2.59 -7.88
C PHE A 63 3.75 1.22 -7.73
N SER A 64 4.56 0.82 -8.71
CA SER A 64 5.17 -0.51 -8.73
C SER A 64 6.68 -0.45 -8.73
N THR A 65 7.27 -1.17 -7.78
CA THR A 65 8.69 -1.54 -7.78
C THR A 65 8.84 -2.98 -8.28
N LYS A 66 10.06 -3.54 -8.27
CA LYS A 66 10.24 -4.99 -8.54
C LYS A 66 9.53 -5.88 -7.52
N LYS A 67 9.30 -5.38 -6.31
CA LYS A 67 8.87 -6.18 -5.15
C LYS A 67 7.42 -5.93 -4.80
N TYR A 68 7.03 -4.66 -4.67
CA TYR A 68 5.70 -4.27 -4.23
C TYR A 68 5.03 -3.32 -5.22
N THR A 69 3.72 -3.51 -5.35
CA THR A 69 2.79 -2.60 -5.99
C THR A 69 1.88 -2.02 -4.91
N VAL A 70 1.86 -0.70 -4.81
CA VAL A 70 0.96 0.08 -3.95
C VAL A 70 -0.16 0.63 -4.82
N CYS A 71 -1.40 0.31 -4.48
CA CYS A 71 -2.59 0.85 -5.14
C CYS A 71 -3.13 2.02 -4.32
N CYS A 72 -3.36 3.13 -5.00
CA CYS A 72 -3.91 4.35 -4.43
C CYS A 72 -5.14 4.79 -5.20
N THR A 73 -6.08 5.39 -4.48
CA THR A 73 -7.07 6.31 -5.04
C THR A 73 -6.62 7.72 -4.67
N LYS A 74 -6.61 8.63 -5.65
CA LYS A 74 -6.24 10.03 -5.46
C LYS A 74 -7.49 10.87 -5.25
N GLU A 75 -7.57 11.52 -4.09
CA GLU A 75 -8.59 12.49 -3.74
C GLU A 75 -7.89 13.83 -3.46
N ASN A 76 -8.06 14.82 -4.34
CA ASN A 76 -7.35 16.10 -4.27
C ASN A 76 -5.82 15.89 -4.14
N ASP A 77 -5.21 16.46 -3.09
CA ASP A 77 -3.79 16.33 -2.75
C ASP A 77 -3.50 15.15 -1.80
N THR A 78 -4.39 14.14 -1.76
CA THR A 78 -4.26 12.97 -0.89
C THR A 78 -4.26 11.68 -1.70
N LEU A 79 -3.25 10.85 -1.49
CA LEU A 79 -3.22 9.47 -1.95
C LEU A 79 -3.72 8.56 -0.83
N ILE A 80 -4.85 7.91 -1.08
CA ILE A 80 -5.40 6.90 -0.19
C ILE A 80 -4.87 5.55 -0.62
N VAL A 81 -3.97 4.97 0.17
CA VAL A 81 -3.38 3.65 -0.10
C VAL A 81 -4.41 2.58 0.26
N THR A 82 -5.08 2.06 -0.76
CA THR A 82 -6.19 1.11 -0.62
C THR A 82 -5.69 -0.32 -0.43
N THR A 83 -4.61 -0.71 -1.10
CA THR A 83 -4.04 -2.06 -0.95
C THR A 83 -2.56 -2.12 -1.34
N MET A 84 -1.93 -3.23 -0.97
CA MET A 84 -0.57 -3.58 -1.36
C MET A 84 -0.49 -5.01 -1.88
N MET A 85 0.31 -5.21 -2.92
CA MET A 85 0.52 -6.51 -3.56
C MET A 85 2.00 -6.77 -3.82
N ASN A 86 2.40 -8.04 -3.93
CA ASN A 86 3.70 -8.34 -4.52
C ASN A 86 3.59 -8.11 -6.03
N THR A 87 4.52 -7.37 -6.63
CA THR A 87 4.44 -7.07 -8.07
C THR A 87 4.49 -8.32 -8.94
N LYS A 88 5.19 -9.37 -8.48
CA LYS A 88 5.22 -10.68 -9.15
C LYS A 88 3.87 -11.41 -9.18
N GLU A 89 2.96 -11.11 -8.25
CA GLU A 89 1.61 -11.71 -8.18
C GLU A 89 0.63 -11.01 -9.14
N MET A 90 1.00 -9.85 -9.69
CA MET A 90 0.18 -9.16 -10.68
C MET A 90 0.09 -9.96 -11.98
N THR A 91 -0.99 -9.79 -12.73
CA THR A 91 -1.19 -10.49 -14.00
C THR A 91 -0.09 -10.16 -15.02
N GLU A 92 0.13 -11.05 -15.98
CA GLU A 92 1.08 -10.80 -17.07
C GLU A 92 0.72 -9.53 -17.85
N GLU A 93 -0.58 -9.33 -18.12
CA GLU A 93 -1.12 -8.13 -18.73
C GLU A 93 -0.72 -6.87 -17.93
N TYR A 94 -0.91 -6.87 -16.61
CA TYR A 94 -0.48 -5.74 -15.78
C TYR A 94 1.02 -5.49 -15.88
N ARG A 95 1.84 -6.55 -15.84
CA ARG A 95 3.30 -6.41 -15.96
C ARG A 95 3.73 -5.88 -17.33
N LYS A 96 3.06 -6.27 -18.41
CA LYS A 96 3.25 -5.69 -19.75
C LYS A 96 2.87 -4.22 -19.74
N THR A 97 1.69 -3.88 -19.22
CA THR A 97 1.23 -2.49 -19.13
C THR A 97 2.19 -1.63 -18.33
N LEU A 98 2.69 -2.14 -17.20
CA LEU A 98 3.70 -1.48 -16.40
C LEU A 98 5.00 -1.26 -17.19
N LYS A 99 5.45 -2.24 -17.97
CA LYS A 99 6.69 -2.12 -18.75
C LYS A 99 6.60 -1.06 -19.85
N PHE A 100 5.47 -0.96 -20.54
CA PHE A 100 5.33 -0.15 -21.74
C PHE A 100 4.67 1.21 -21.52
N PHE A 101 3.78 1.34 -20.54
CA PHE A 101 2.94 2.53 -20.37
C PHE A 101 3.09 3.22 -19.02
N SER A 102 3.92 2.70 -18.11
CA SER A 102 4.18 3.39 -16.85
C SER A 102 5.13 4.56 -17.05
N GLU A 103 5.06 5.52 -16.15
CA GLU A 103 5.98 6.65 -16.07
C GLU A 103 6.80 6.59 -14.77
N GLU A 104 7.78 7.48 -14.63
CA GLU A 104 8.37 7.71 -13.31
C GLU A 104 7.32 8.23 -12.34
N SER A 105 7.52 8.01 -11.04
CA SER A 105 6.58 8.53 -10.05
C SER A 105 6.49 10.06 -10.12
N PRO A 106 5.27 10.64 -10.26
CA PRO A 106 5.08 12.09 -10.15
C PRO A 106 5.40 12.61 -8.73
N HIS A 107 5.61 11.72 -7.76
CA HIS A 107 5.93 12.05 -6.37
C HIS A 107 7.39 11.77 -5.99
N LYS A 108 8.28 11.55 -6.98
CA LYS A 108 9.70 11.27 -6.78
C LYS A 108 10.41 12.32 -5.91
N GLU A 109 10.14 13.59 -6.16
CA GLU A 109 10.72 14.73 -5.41
C GLU A 109 9.71 15.44 -4.49
N ALA A 110 8.52 14.85 -4.35
CA ALA A 110 7.47 15.43 -3.52
C ALA A 110 7.78 15.32 -2.03
N MET A 111 7.34 16.32 -1.27
CA MET A 111 7.24 16.22 0.19
C MET A 111 6.02 15.36 0.52
N ILE A 112 6.27 14.10 0.88
CA ILE A 112 5.22 13.13 1.22
C ILE A 112 4.99 13.14 2.72
N ILE A 113 3.76 13.47 3.15
CA ILE A 113 3.34 13.44 4.56
C ILE A 113 2.37 12.29 4.77
N VAL A 114 2.72 11.34 5.63
CA VAL A 114 1.80 10.27 6.03
C VAL A 114 0.87 10.80 7.11
N SER A 115 -0.43 10.84 6.81
CA SER A 115 -1.45 11.43 7.69
C SER A 115 -1.83 10.52 8.86
N ASN A 116 -1.57 9.22 8.76
CA ASN A 116 -1.84 8.28 9.86
C ASN A 116 -0.86 8.50 11.02
N PRO A 117 -1.35 8.66 12.26
CA PRO A 117 -0.48 8.59 13.42
C PRO A 117 0.23 7.22 13.46
N VAL A 118 1.52 7.20 13.78
CA VAL A 118 2.31 5.94 13.86
C VAL A 118 1.64 4.92 14.77
N LYS A 119 1.12 5.36 15.92
CA LYS A 119 0.39 4.51 16.88
C LYS A 119 -0.86 3.85 16.28
N GLN A 120 -1.51 4.50 15.30
CA GLN A 120 -2.66 3.92 14.61
C GLN A 120 -2.25 2.73 13.75
N ILE A 121 -1.16 2.88 12.98
CA ILE A 121 -0.60 1.80 12.16
C ILE A 121 -0.17 0.63 13.06
N GLU A 122 0.45 0.91 14.20
CA GLU A 122 0.85 -0.10 15.18
C GLU A 122 -0.34 -0.83 15.82
N SER A 123 -1.47 -0.15 16.03
CA SER A 123 -2.70 -0.80 16.50
C SER A 123 -3.18 -1.84 15.49
N TRP A 124 -3.27 -1.47 14.21
CA TRP A 124 -3.69 -2.38 13.15
C TRP A 124 -2.77 -3.59 13.01
N MET A 125 -1.47 -3.35 13.15
CA MET A 125 -0.44 -4.38 13.21
C MET A 125 -0.69 -5.38 14.35
N LYS A 126 -0.96 -4.88 15.57
CA LYS A 126 -1.27 -5.72 16.75
C LYS A 126 -2.55 -6.53 16.55
N GLU A 127 -3.59 -5.90 16.04
CA GLU A 127 -4.88 -6.54 15.76
C GLU A 127 -4.74 -7.68 14.74
N TRP A 128 -3.97 -7.48 13.67
CA TRP A 128 -3.71 -8.54 12.67
C TRP A 128 -3.08 -9.79 13.30
N VAL A 129 -2.16 -9.61 14.24
CA VAL A 129 -1.46 -10.71 14.92
C VAL A 129 -2.36 -11.43 15.90
N GLN A 130 -3.19 -10.68 16.63
CA GLN A 130 -4.18 -11.28 17.53
C GLN A 130 -5.18 -12.13 16.75
N LYS A 131 -5.62 -11.69 15.56
CA LYS A 131 -6.45 -12.49 14.66
C LYS A 131 -5.73 -13.78 14.22
N GLY A 132 -4.47 -13.69 13.80
CA GLY A 132 -3.68 -14.86 13.40
C GLY A 132 -3.48 -15.89 14.51
N LYS A 133 -3.17 -15.44 15.73
CA LYS A 133 -3.04 -16.30 16.93
C LYS A 133 -4.38 -16.88 17.38
N GLY A 134 -5.49 -16.16 17.16
CA GLY A 134 -6.84 -16.64 17.46
C GLY A 134 -7.27 -17.79 16.54
N MET A 135 -6.83 -17.79 15.28
CA MET A 135 -7.08 -18.88 14.33
C MET A 135 -6.23 -20.13 14.63
N GLU A 136 -4.98 -19.99 15.06
CA GLU A 136 -4.14 -21.14 15.46
C GLU A 136 -4.69 -21.89 16.69
N LYS A 137 -5.39 -21.19 17.61
CA LYS A 137 -6.00 -21.80 18.80
C LYS A 137 -7.32 -22.52 18.54
N GLN A 138 -7.93 -22.38 17.35
CA GLN A 138 -9.19 -23.06 17.01
C GLN A 138 -8.99 -24.37 16.24
N VAL A 139 -7.75 -24.75 15.93
CA VAL A 139 -7.44 -26.09 15.41
C VAL A 139 -7.43 -27.07 16.60
N VAL A 140 -8.62 -27.51 16.98
CA VAL A 140 -8.81 -28.62 17.93
C VAL A 140 -8.13 -29.86 17.34
N PRO A 141 -7.33 -30.63 18.09
CA PRO A 141 -6.90 -31.94 17.62
C PRO A 141 -8.18 -32.79 17.43
N GLY A 142 -8.45 -33.22 16.21
CA GLY A 142 -9.51 -34.19 15.96
C GLY A 142 -9.24 -35.49 16.73
N PRO A 143 -10.30 -36.21 17.13
CA PRO A 143 -10.21 -37.43 17.94
C PRO A 143 -9.39 -38.54 17.27
#